data_AF-A0A5K0WTN9-F1
#
_entry.id   AF-A0A5K0WTN9-F1
#
_cell.length_a   1.000
_cell.length_b   1.000
_cell.length_c   1.000
_cell.angle_alpha   90.00
_cell.angle_beta   90.00
_cell.angle_gamma   90.00
#
_symmetry.space_group_name_H-M   'P 1'
#
loop_
_entity.id
_entity.type
_entity.pdbx_description
1 polymer ?
#
loop_
_entity_poly.entity_id
_entity_poly.type
_entity_poly.pdbx_seq_one_letter_code
_entity_poly.pdbx_strand_id
1 'polypeptide(L)' 'EITKVLIGDGIFAVDGQKWRHQRKVASYEFSTKMLRDFSSVVFRTNAAVLAQKISDNAEADLPMDMH' A
#
# COMPACT_ATOMS: atom_id res chain seq x y z
N GLU A 1 16.57 -14.06 5.95
CA GLU A 1 17.45 -13.01 6.51
C GLU A 1 17.17 -11.61 5.97
N ILE A 2 17.08 -11.40 4.66
CA ILE A 2 16.88 -10.06 4.05
C ILE A 2 15.65 -9.32 4.61
N THR A 3 14.50 -9.99 4.72
CA THR A 3 13.28 -9.37 5.26
C THR A 3 13.46 -8.87 6.69
N LYS A 4 14.17 -9.63 7.53
CA LYS A 4 14.43 -9.25 8.92
C LYS A 4 15.39 -8.06 9.03
N VAL A 5 16.34 -7.95 8.10
CA VAL A 5 17.22 -6.77 8.02
C VAL A 5 16.45 -5.52 7.59
N LEU A 6 15.50 -5.66 6.66
CA LEU A 6 14.75 -4.54 6.11
C LEU A 6 13.61 -4.05 7.02
N ILE A 7 12.86 -4.96 7.64
CA ILE A 7 11.64 -4.63 8.40
C ILE A 7 11.65 -5.19 9.83
N GLY A 8 12.82 -5.60 10.31
CA GLY A 8 13.01 -6.09 11.68
C GLY A 8 12.17 -7.33 11.96
N ASP A 9 11.59 -7.39 13.15
CA ASP A 9 10.66 -8.42 13.57
C ASP A 9 9.20 -8.04 13.25
N GLY A 10 8.97 -7.35 12.13
CA GLY A 10 7.64 -7.01 11.65
C GLY A 10 6.82 -8.24 11.25
N ILE A 11 5.52 -8.04 11.04
CA ILE A 11 4.55 -9.12 10.78
C ILE A 11 4.91 -10.04 9.61
N PHE A 12 5.69 -9.58 8.63
CA PHE A 12 6.13 -10.38 7.49
C PHE A 12 7.48 -11.08 7.70
N ALA A 13 8.15 -10.84 8.83
CA ALA A 13 9.51 -11.30 9.11
C ALA A 13 9.60 -12.29 10.27
N VAL A 14 8.49 -12.56 10.96
CA VAL A 14 8.42 -13.43 12.14
C VAL A 14 7.35 -14.52 11.97
N ASP A 15 7.54 -15.63 12.67
CA ASP A 15 6.64 -16.79 12.65
C ASP A 15 6.01 -17.07 14.03
N GLY A 16 5.14 -18.08 14.06
CA GLY A 16 4.61 -18.67 15.30
C GLY A 16 3.74 -17.71 16.12
N GLN A 17 3.93 -17.70 17.43
CA GLN A 17 3.12 -16.89 18.33
C GLN A 17 3.33 -15.39 18.13
N LYS A 18 4.55 -14.97 17.75
CA LYS A 18 4.87 -13.57 17.49
C LYS A 18 4.10 -13.06 16.26
N TRP A 19 4.10 -13.85 15.19
CA TRP A 19 3.24 -13.60 14.02
C TRP A 19 1.77 -13.55 14.38
N ARG A 20 1.28 -14.55 15.11
CA ARG A 20 -0.14 -14.65 15.49
C ARG A 20 -0.61 -13.43 16.28
N HIS A 21 0.22 -12.96 17.21
CA HIS A 21 -0.06 -11.75 17.99
C HIS A 21 -0.09 -10.50 17.10
N GLN A 22 0.95 -10.27 16.30
CA GLN A 22 1.04 -9.10 15.42
C GLN A 22 -0.08 -9.07 14.37
N ARG A 23 -0.44 -10.24 13.80
CA ARG A 23 -1.57 -10.37 12.86
C ARG A 23 -2.90 -10.03 13.50
N LYS A 24 -3.11 -10.46 14.75
CA LYS A 24 -4.33 -10.10 15.48
C LYS A 24 -4.43 -8.59 15.65
N VAL A 25 -3.35 -7.93 16.09
CA VAL A 25 -3.33 -6.47 16.25
C VAL A 25 -3.55 -5.77 14.90
N ALA A 26 -2.80 -6.14 13.86
CA ALA A 26 -2.93 -5.55 12.52
C ALA A 26 -4.35 -5.72 11.92
N SER A 27 -5.04 -6.83 12.21
CA SER A 27 -6.39 -7.07 11.68
C SER A 27 -7.43 -6.02 12.09
N TYR A 28 -7.24 -5.32 13.22
CA TYR A 28 -8.12 -4.24 13.65
C TYR A 28 -7.90 -2.97 12.82
N GLU A 29 -6.66 -2.67 12.47
CA GLU A 29 -6.27 -1.53 11.62
C GLU A 29 -6.74 -1.73 10.15
N PHE A 30 -6.80 -2.97 9.68
CA PHE A 30 -7.28 -3.34 8.34
C PHE A 30 -8.75 -3.80 8.32
N SER A 31 -9.58 -3.33 9.26
CA SER A 31 -11.01 -3.67 9.24
C SER A 31 -11.71 -3.12 7.99
N THR A 32 -12.80 -3.77 7.54
CA THR A 32 -13.59 -3.30 6.39
C THR A 32 -14.05 -1.85 6.53
N LYS A 33 -14.32 -1.40 7.77
CA LYS A 33 -14.66 -0.01 8.07
C LYS A 33 -13.47 0.92 7.81
N MET A 34 -12.31 0.63 8.39
CA MET A 34 -11.09 1.42 8.18
C MET A 34 -10.68 1.45 6.72
N LEU A 35 -10.73 0.30 6.04
CA LEU A 35 -10.48 0.22 4.61
C LEU A 35 -11.45 1.12 3.84
N ARG A 36 -12.76 1.06 4.09
CA ARG A 36 -13.72 1.92 3.39
C ARG A 36 -13.46 3.41 3.64
N ASP A 37 -13.28 3.78 4.91
CA ASP A 37 -13.23 5.17 5.34
C ASP A 37 -11.93 5.85 4.88
N PHE A 38 -10.80 5.16 4.95
CA PHE A 38 -9.49 5.72 4.57
C PHE A 38 -9.08 5.43 3.13
N SER A 39 -9.23 4.18 2.67
CA SER A 39 -8.68 3.80 1.36
C SER A 39 -9.39 4.50 0.21
N SER A 40 -10.70 4.78 0.35
CA SER A 40 -11.48 5.42 -0.71
C SER A 40 -10.99 6.84 -1.01
N VAL A 41 -10.61 7.60 0.03
CA VAL A 41 -10.04 8.95 -0.16
C VAL A 41 -8.65 8.85 -0.78
N VAL A 42 -7.77 8.03 -0.19
CA VAL A 42 -6.38 7.89 -0.65
C VAL A 42 -6.30 7.39 -2.08
N PHE A 43 -7.10 6.38 -2.46
CA PHE A 43 -7.11 5.85 -3.82
C PHE A 43 -7.60 6.89 -4.83
N ARG A 44 -8.67 7.63 -4.52
CA ARG A 44 -9.15 8.70 -5.42
C ARG A 44 -8.11 9.79 -5.61
N THR A 45 -7.48 10.23 -4.53
CA THR A 45 -6.44 11.26 -4.59
C THR A 45 -5.25 10.80 -5.45
N ASN A 46 -4.74 9.60 -5.21
CA ASN A 46 -3.62 9.07 -5.98
C ASN A 46 -4.00 8.80 -7.45
N ALA A 47 -5.21 8.31 -7.71
CA ALA A 47 -5.72 8.11 -9.06
C ALA A 47 -5.86 9.44 -9.82
N ALA A 48 -6.31 10.52 -9.16
CA ALA A 48 -6.38 11.83 -9.77
C ALA A 48 -4.99 12.37 -10.14
N VAL A 49 -4.00 12.21 -9.25
CA VAL A 49 -2.60 12.58 -9.53
C VAL A 49 -2.04 11.79 -10.71
N LEU A 50 -2.28 10.47 -10.75
CA LEU A 50 -1.83 9.63 -11.85
C LEU A 50 -2.52 10.02 -13.17
N ALA A 51 -3.83 10.25 -13.15
CA ALA A 51 -4.61 10.66 -14.31
C ALA A 51 -4.08 11.98 -14.89
N GLN A 52 -3.73 12.95 -14.04
CA GLN A 52 -3.12 14.20 -14.48
C GLN A 52 -1.79 13.95 -15.20
N LYS A 53 -0.88 13.17 -14.60
CA LYS A 53 0.42 12.84 -15.23
C LYS A 53 0.26 12.14 -16.58
N ILE A 54 -0.71 11.24 -16.69
CA ILE A 54 -1.03 10.57 -17.95
C ILE A 54 -1.53 11.58 -18.98
N SER A 55 -2.43 12.50 -18.59
CA SER A 55 -2.93 13.56 -19.46
C SER A 55 -1.80 14.44 -19.97
N ASP A 56 -0.92 14.92 -19.09
CA ASP A 56 0.19 15.79 -19.44
C ASP A 56 1.16 15.12 -20.43
N ASN A 57 1.49 13.84 -20.20
CA ASN A 57 2.34 13.07 -21.11
C ASN A 57 1.66 12.79 -22.45
N ALA A 58 0.35 12.53 -22.46
CA ALA A 58 -0.42 12.33 -23.69
C ALA A 58 -0.49 13.61 -24.53
N GLU A 59 -0.65 14.78 -23.91
CA GLU A 59 -0.60 16.08 -24.59
C GLU A 59 0.78 16.36 -25.20
N ALA A 60 1.85 15.89 -24.56
CA ALA A 60 3.22 16.01 -25.04
C ALA A 60 3.64 14.92 -26.05
N ASP A 61 2.75 13.99 -26.39
CA ASP A 61 3.02 12.80 -27.22
C ASP A 61 4.23 11.98 -26.73
N LEU A 62 4.39 11.90 -25.40
CA LEU A 62 5.50 11.20 -24.77
C LEU A 62 5.09 9.77 -24.35
N PRO A 63 5.93 8.76 -24.61
CA PRO A 63 5.70 7.41 -24.12
C PRO A 63 5.83 7.37 -22.58
N MET A 64 4.95 6.62 -21.92
CA MET A 64 4.99 6.35 -20.48
C MET A 64 5.17 4.85 -20.24
N ASP A 65 6.15 4.49 -19.41
CA ASP A 65 6.26 3.14 -18.86
C ASP A 65 5.30 3.00 -17.67
N MET A 66 4.53 1.91 -17.67
CA MET A 66 3.48 1.63 -16.68
C MET A 66 3.86 0.49 -15.72
N HIS A 67 5.08 -0.03 -15.82
CA HIS A 67 5.62 -1.09 -14.97
C HIS A 67 6.29 -0.59 -13.69
#